data_AF-A0A961SZ99-F1
#
_entry.id   AF-A0A961SZ99-F1
#
_cell.length_a   1.000
_cell.length_b   1.000
_cell.length_c   1.000
_cell.angle_alpha   90.00
_cell.angle_beta   90.00
_cell.angle_gamma   90.00
#
_symmetry.space_group_name_H-M   'P 1'
#
loop_
_entity.id
_entity.type
_entity.pdbx_description
1 polymer ?
#
loop_
_entity_poly.entity_id
_entity_poly.type
_entity_poly.pdbx_seq_one_letter_code
_entity_poly.pdbx_strand_id
1 'polypeptide(L)'
;RLARSVSHLLDVIEDLTAKGAHFRSLKDPIDTTTPQGMFSLQVLGAVAQLERALISERTKAGIKAAKAKGKLPGNPGIRERRPEALAKMTAAQKAAYGARLQSTAQQWLPIVRRMRPDHTWDDIARFLKQRGLNWTPERLRRAVKWMVAEGMADAALLRKSPPRPAEDRLMTLVAGIHEANPELTLREIANQLERLHERTPRGGAKWSPSSVKNLLDRARRLGLIEGF
;
A
#
# COMPACT_ATOMS: atom_id res chain seq x y z
N ARG A 1 -12.41 -13.85 22.08
CA ARG A 1 -13.37 -13.95 20.95
C ARG A 1 -12.83 -15.04 20.01
N LEU A 2 -13.57 -16.14 19.82
CA LEU A 2 -13.12 -17.30 19.03
C LEU A 2 -13.58 -17.24 17.56
N ALA A 3 -14.80 -16.76 17.29
CA ALA A 3 -15.39 -16.70 15.97
C ALA A 3 -16.03 -15.34 15.67
N ARG A 4 -16.21 -15.01 14.38
CA ARG A 4 -16.85 -13.77 13.91
C ARG A 4 -18.34 -13.93 13.61
N SER A 5 -18.86 -15.16 13.60
CA SER A 5 -20.28 -15.51 13.46
C SER A 5 -20.54 -16.87 14.11
N VAL A 6 -21.81 -17.21 14.38
CA VAL A 6 -22.18 -18.51 14.96
C VAL A 6 -21.92 -19.66 13.98
N SER A 7 -22.15 -19.45 12.67
CA SER A 7 -21.78 -20.44 11.64
C SER A 7 -20.28 -20.73 11.67
N HIS A 8 -19.45 -19.69 11.72
CA HIS A 8 -18.00 -19.84 11.85
C HIS A 8 -17.59 -20.49 13.18
N LEU A 9 -18.39 -20.37 14.25
CA LEU A 9 -18.13 -21.07 15.51
C LEU A 9 -18.40 -22.57 15.36
N LEU A 10 -19.50 -22.96 14.71
CA LEU A 10 -19.83 -24.36 14.45
C LEU A 10 -18.76 -25.02 13.57
N ASP A 11 -18.34 -24.36 12.48
CA ASP A 11 -17.27 -24.85 11.60
C ASP A 11 -15.97 -25.11 12.40
N VAL A 12 -15.58 -24.17 13.27
CA VAL A 12 -14.39 -24.31 14.13
C VAL A 12 -14.54 -25.48 15.11
N ILE A 13 -15.73 -25.71 15.66
CA ILE A 13 -15.99 -26.79 16.62
C ILE A 13 -16.01 -28.16 15.91
N GLU A 14 -16.58 -28.25 14.71
CA GLU A 14 -16.51 -29.45 13.88
C GLU A 14 -15.06 -29.81 13.54
N ASP A 15 -14.25 -28.83 13.13
CA ASP A 15 -12.83 -29.00 12.85
C ASP A 15 -12.03 -29.47 14.09
N LEU A 16 -12.35 -28.94 15.27
CA LEU A 16 -11.74 -29.37 16.53
C LEU A 16 -12.13 -30.80 16.89
N THR A 17 -13.41 -31.14 16.74
CA THR A 17 -13.95 -32.47 17.04
C THR A 17 -13.34 -33.52 16.11
N ALA A 18 -13.19 -33.20 14.82
CA ALA A 18 -12.53 -34.08 13.84
C ALA A 18 -11.06 -34.38 14.19
N LYS A 19 -10.40 -33.47 14.92
CA LYS A 19 -9.03 -33.63 15.42
C LYS A 19 -8.97 -34.26 16.83
N GLY A 20 -10.10 -34.69 17.38
CA GLY A 20 -10.19 -35.29 18.72
C GLY A 20 -10.09 -34.27 19.86
N ALA A 21 -10.28 -32.97 19.58
CA ALA A 21 -10.29 -31.91 20.59
C ALA A 21 -11.72 -31.42 20.88
N HIS A 22 -11.95 -30.93 22.09
CA HIS A 22 -13.24 -30.42 22.52
C HIS A 22 -13.17 -28.95 22.92
N PHE A 23 -14.31 -28.26 22.81
CA PHE A 23 -14.46 -26.86 23.17
C PHE A 23 -15.26 -26.72 24.47
N ARG A 24 -14.71 -25.95 25.41
CA ARG A 24 -15.40 -25.53 26.63
C ARG A 24 -15.28 -24.03 26.80
N SER A 25 -16.41 -23.34 26.92
CA SER A 25 -16.42 -21.93 27.32
C SER A 25 -16.18 -21.84 28.83
N LEU A 26 -15.34 -20.88 29.24
CA LEU A 26 -15.05 -20.62 30.66
C LEU A 26 -16.13 -19.74 31.32
N LYS A 27 -16.92 -19.02 30.52
CA LYS A 27 -17.92 -18.05 30.99
C LYS A 27 -19.34 -18.47 30.68
N ASP A 28 -19.52 -19.27 29.63
CA ASP A 28 -20.81 -19.74 29.17
C ASP A 28 -20.95 -21.23 29.49
N PRO A 29 -22.18 -21.75 29.72
CA PRO A 29 -22.42 -23.17 29.98
C PRO A 29 -22.35 -24.01 28.69
N ILE A 30 -21.31 -23.80 27.87
CA ILE A 30 -21.09 -24.50 26.61
C ILE A 30 -19.88 -25.41 26.79
N ASP A 31 -20.14 -26.71 26.87
CA ASP A 31 -19.12 -27.76 26.93
C ASP A 31 -19.45 -28.86 25.92
N THR A 32 -18.69 -28.91 24.82
CA THR A 32 -18.92 -29.87 23.73
C THR A 32 -18.52 -31.29 24.08
N THR A 33 -17.97 -31.55 25.28
CA THR A 33 -17.77 -32.91 25.80
C THR A 33 -19.07 -33.53 26.34
N THR A 34 -20.08 -32.71 26.63
CA THR A 34 -21.34 -33.16 27.23
C THR A 34 -22.48 -33.12 26.19
N PRO A 35 -23.42 -34.09 26.23
CA PRO A 35 -24.61 -34.05 25.38
C PRO A 35 -25.42 -32.76 25.56
N GLN A 36 -25.51 -32.23 26.78
CA GLN A 36 -26.23 -31.01 27.12
C GLN A 36 -25.57 -29.76 26.53
N GLY A 37 -24.24 -29.66 26.58
CA GLY A 37 -23.51 -28.56 25.98
C GLY A 37 -23.52 -28.60 24.45
N MET A 38 -23.47 -29.80 23.84
CA MET A 38 -23.68 -29.96 22.40
C MET A 38 -25.09 -29.56 21.96
N PHE A 39 -26.12 -29.98 22.70
CA PHE A 39 -27.50 -29.55 22.43
C PHE A 39 -27.64 -28.02 22.53
N SER A 40 -27.12 -27.41 23.59
CA SER A 40 -27.18 -25.96 23.79
C SER A 40 -26.50 -25.20 22.67
N LEU A 41 -25.34 -25.68 22.21
CA LEU A 41 -24.62 -25.13 21.06
C LEU A 41 -25.46 -25.21 19.76
N GLN A 42 -26.09 -26.36 19.49
CA GLN A 42 -26.95 -26.55 18.32
C GLN A 42 -28.18 -25.64 18.35
N VAL A 43 -28.82 -25.49 19.51
CA VAL A 43 -29.96 -24.56 19.68
C VAL A 43 -29.53 -23.13 19.43
N LEU A 44 -28.40 -22.69 19.99
CA LEU A 44 -27.85 -21.35 19.72
C LEU A 44 -27.52 -21.16 18.23
N GLY A 45 -26.99 -22.21 17.58
CA GLY A 45 -26.79 -22.28 16.14
C GLY A 45 -28.07 -22.04 15.35
N ALA A 46 -29.12 -22.78 15.68
CA ALA A 46 -30.43 -22.69 15.04
C ALA A 46 -31.08 -21.32 15.25
N VAL A 47 -31.01 -20.76 16.46
CA VAL A 47 -31.51 -19.41 16.77
C VAL A 47 -30.78 -18.36 15.94
N ALA A 48 -29.44 -18.41 15.89
CA ALA A 48 -28.66 -17.45 15.10
C ALA A 48 -28.95 -17.56 13.59
N GLN A 49 -29.22 -18.76 13.09
CA GLN A 49 -29.65 -18.97 11.70
C GLN A 49 -31.04 -18.38 11.44
N LEU A 50 -31.98 -18.57 12.36
CA LEU A 50 -33.32 -17.98 12.30
C LEU A 50 -33.25 -16.45 12.28
N GLU A 51 -32.49 -15.84 13.19
CA GLU A 51 -32.31 -14.39 13.23
C GLU A 51 -31.76 -13.84 11.92
N ARG A 52 -30.73 -14.50 11.36
CA ARG A 52 -30.17 -14.12 10.05
C ARG A 52 -31.21 -14.24 8.93
N ALA A 53 -32.01 -15.30 8.94
CA ALA A 53 -33.08 -15.48 7.96
C ALA A 53 -34.14 -14.36 8.07
N LEU A 54 -34.56 -14.01 9.29
CA LEU A 54 -35.51 -12.93 9.55
C LEU A 54 -34.98 -11.56 9.14
N ILE A 55 -33.72 -11.25 9.40
CA ILE A 55 -33.07 -10.02 8.92
C ILE A 55 -33.06 -9.97 7.40
N SER A 56 -32.71 -11.09 6.75
CA SER A 56 -32.70 -11.21 5.29
C SER A 56 -34.09 -11.01 4.70
N GLU A 57 -35.11 -11.63 5.29
CA GLU A 57 -36.51 -11.48 4.90
C GLU A 57 -36.99 -10.04 5.03
N ARG A 58 -36.75 -9.40 6.19
CA ARG A 58 -37.10 -8.00 6.43
C ARG A 58 -36.39 -7.07 5.44
N THR A 59 -35.12 -7.34 5.14
CA THR A 59 -34.35 -6.56 4.15
C THR A 59 -34.95 -6.70 2.75
N LYS A 60 -35.27 -7.93 2.34
CA LYS A 60 -35.92 -8.20 1.04
C LYS A 60 -37.30 -7.55 0.94
N ALA A 61 -38.10 -7.62 2.00
CA ALA A 61 -39.39 -6.95 2.08
C ALA A 61 -39.23 -5.41 1.97
N GLY A 62 -38.26 -4.83 2.67
CA GLY A 62 -37.93 -3.41 2.58
C GLY A 62 -37.50 -2.99 1.17
N ILE A 63 -36.64 -3.78 0.52
CA ILE A 63 -36.22 -3.55 -0.87
C ILE A 63 -37.42 -3.65 -1.82
N LYS A 64 -38.30 -4.65 -1.65
CA LYS A 64 -39.51 -4.80 -2.48
C LYS A 64 -40.44 -3.60 -2.33
N ALA A 65 -40.67 -3.14 -1.10
CA ALA A 65 -41.47 -1.95 -0.83
C ALA A 65 -40.84 -0.67 -1.41
N ALA A 66 -39.52 -0.51 -1.30
CA ALA A 66 -38.80 0.61 -1.90
C ALA A 66 -38.92 0.61 -3.44
N LYS A 67 -38.77 -0.55 -4.07
CA LYS A 67 -38.96 -0.73 -5.53
C LYS A 67 -40.39 -0.40 -5.96
N ALA A 68 -41.41 -0.82 -5.20
CA ALA A 68 -42.80 -0.49 -5.48
C ALA A 68 -43.06 1.03 -5.40
N LYS A 69 -42.32 1.75 -4.57
CA LYS A 69 -42.31 3.23 -4.48
C LYS A 69 -41.40 3.90 -5.53
N GLY A 70 -40.92 3.17 -6.55
CA GLY A 70 -40.05 3.67 -7.61
C GLY A 70 -38.58 3.89 -7.20
N LYS A 71 -38.17 3.51 -5.98
CA LYS A 71 -36.76 3.61 -5.57
C LYS A 71 -35.98 2.41 -6.08
N LEU A 72 -35.13 2.62 -7.08
CA LEU A 72 -34.23 1.61 -7.61
C LEU A 72 -32.96 1.50 -6.75
N PRO A 73 -32.56 0.30 -6.30
CA PRO A 73 -31.29 0.11 -5.61
C PRO A 73 -30.10 0.27 -6.58
N GLY A 74 -28.96 0.72 -6.05
CA GLY A 74 -27.74 0.99 -6.82
C GLY A 74 -27.63 2.44 -7.30
N ASN A 75 -26.79 2.69 -8.30
CA ASN A 75 -26.62 4.01 -8.93
C ASN A 75 -27.14 3.95 -10.39
N PRO A 76 -28.44 4.25 -10.63
CA PRO A 76 -29.06 4.16 -11.95
C PRO A 76 -28.32 4.98 -13.02
N GLY A 77 -27.81 6.16 -12.65
CA GLY A 77 -27.06 7.01 -13.57
C GLY A 77 -25.79 6.35 -14.11
N ILE A 78 -25.11 5.50 -13.33
CA ILE A 78 -23.95 4.74 -13.79
C ILE A 78 -24.39 3.56 -14.68
N ARG A 79 -25.45 2.85 -14.28
CA ARG A 79 -25.97 1.70 -15.04
C ARG A 79 -26.43 2.10 -16.44
N GLU A 80 -27.05 3.26 -16.54
CA GLU A 80 -27.52 3.86 -17.80
C GLU A 80 -26.44 4.64 -18.53
N ARG A 81 -25.19 4.65 -18.02
CA ARG A 81 -24.05 5.41 -18.56
C ARG A 81 -24.36 6.89 -18.81
N ARG A 82 -25.18 7.50 -17.95
CA ARG A 82 -25.50 8.93 -18.05
C ARG A 82 -24.21 9.74 -17.92
N PRO A 83 -23.93 10.69 -18.82
CA PRO A 83 -22.67 11.42 -18.85
C PRO A 83 -22.40 12.16 -17.53
N GLU A 84 -23.43 12.78 -16.94
CA GLU A 84 -23.32 13.47 -15.66
C GLU A 84 -22.96 12.55 -14.48
N ALA A 85 -23.53 11.34 -14.45
CA ALA A 85 -23.26 10.39 -13.37
C ALA A 85 -21.82 9.83 -13.47
N LEU A 86 -21.38 9.54 -14.69
CA LEU A 86 -20.00 9.15 -14.97
C LEU A 86 -19.02 10.28 -14.65
N ALA A 87 -19.36 11.53 -15.01
CA ALA A 87 -18.56 12.71 -14.67
C ALA A 87 -18.45 12.90 -13.15
N LYS A 88 -19.55 12.79 -12.40
CA LYS A 88 -19.54 12.86 -10.93
C LYS A 88 -18.69 11.75 -10.30
N MET A 89 -18.82 10.52 -10.79
CA MET A 89 -18.02 9.39 -10.28
C MET A 89 -16.53 9.59 -10.57
N THR A 90 -16.16 9.99 -11.79
CA THR A 90 -14.77 10.24 -12.16
C THR A 90 -14.19 11.44 -11.39
N ALA A 91 -14.96 12.50 -11.17
CA ALA A 91 -14.58 13.63 -10.32
C ALA A 91 -14.34 13.19 -8.87
N ALA A 92 -15.24 12.38 -8.29
CA ALA A 92 -15.08 11.84 -6.95
C ALA A 92 -13.83 10.94 -6.83
N GLN A 93 -13.58 10.10 -7.82
CA GLN A 93 -12.37 9.27 -7.87
C GLN A 93 -11.09 10.12 -7.99
N LYS A 94 -11.10 11.16 -8.83
CA LYS A 94 -9.99 12.11 -8.96
C LYS A 94 -9.73 12.85 -7.65
N ALA A 95 -10.77 13.36 -6.99
CA ALA A 95 -10.65 14.02 -5.69
C ALA A 95 -10.08 13.08 -4.62
N ALA A 96 -10.59 11.84 -4.53
CA ALA A 96 -10.09 10.84 -3.58
C ALA A 96 -8.64 10.41 -3.89
N TYR A 97 -8.25 10.37 -5.16
CA TYR A 97 -6.86 10.16 -5.56
C TYR A 97 -5.98 11.34 -5.14
N GLY A 98 -6.41 12.57 -5.42
CA GLY A 98 -5.72 13.80 -5.06
C GLY A 98 -5.50 13.94 -3.56
N ALA A 99 -6.53 13.72 -2.75
CA ALA A 99 -6.44 13.79 -1.28
C ALA A 99 -5.40 12.82 -0.70
N ARG A 100 -5.38 11.57 -1.19
CA ARG A 100 -4.37 10.56 -0.80
C ARG A 100 -2.96 10.92 -1.26
N LEU A 101 -2.85 11.57 -2.42
CA LEU A 101 -1.56 11.98 -2.94
C LEU A 101 -1.00 13.17 -2.15
N GLN A 102 -1.83 14.17 -1.89
CA GLN A 102 -1.47 15.35 -1.12
C GLN A 102 -1.06 15.00 0.31
N SER A 103 -1.74 14.04 0.96
CA SER A 103 -1.39 13.63 2.33
C SER A 103 0.03 13.06 2.46
N THR A 104 0.58 12.51 1.37
CA THR A 104 1.96 11.98 1.34
C THR A 104 2.93 12.88 0.58
N ALA A 105 2.44 13.92 -0.10
CA ALA A 105 3.24 14.77 -1.01
C ALA A 105 4.44 15.41 -0.31
N GLN A 106 4.28 15.83 0.95
CA GLN A 106 5.35 16.46 1.73
C GLN A 106 6.58 15.53 1.91
N GLN A 107 6.39 14.21 1.89
CA GLN A 107 7.45 13.23 2.12
C GLN A 107 8.32 12.97 0.88
N TRP A 108 7.76 13.09 -0.33
CA TRP A 108 8.46 12.68 -1.57
C TRP A 108 8.58 13.80 -2.60
N LEU A 109 7.69 14.79 -2.63
CA LEU A 109 7.70 15.85 -3.63
C LEU A 109 8.97 16.74 -3.57
N PRO A 110 9.49 17.13 -2.39
CA PRO A 110 10.74 17.88 -2.32
C PRO A 110 11.92 17.13 -2.97
N ILE A 111 11.99 15.81 -2.77
CA ILE A 111 13.02 14.95 -3.37
C ILE A 111 12.89 14.95 -4.89
N VAL A 112 11.67 14.79 -5.42
CA VAL A 112 11.42 14.88 -6.86
C VAL A 112 11.82 16.25 -7.42
N ARG A 113 11.50 17.34 -6.72
CA ARG A 113 11.88 18.71 -7.12
C ARG A 113 13.39 18.91 -7.15
N ARG A 114 14.13 18.33 -6.19
CA ARG A 114 15.60 18.39 -6.14
C ARG A 114 16.26 17.55 -7.25
N MET A 115 15.67 16.40 -7.58
CA MET A 115 16.30 15.42 -8.47
C MET A 115 15.91 15.57 -9.95
N ARG A 116 14.72 16.12 -10.24
CA ARG A 116 14.26 16.33 -11.62
C ARG A 116 14.63 17.73 -12.11
N PRO A 117 14.99 17.87 -13.40
CA PRO A 117 14.93 16.87 -14.47
C PRO A 117 16.16 15.96 -14.59
N ASP A 118 17.21 16.19 -13.80
CA ASP A 118 18.53 15.58 -14.01
C ASP A 118 18.57 14.08 -13.77
N HIS A 119 17.69 13.53 -12.92
CA HIS A 119 17.62 12.11 -12.61
C HIS A 119 16.42 11.44 -13.28
N THR A 120 16.59 10.16 -13.60
CA THR A 120 15.51 9.33 -14.15
C THR A 120 14.47 9.00 -13.08
N TRP A 121 13.26 8.63 -13.51
CA TRP A 121 12.21 8.19 -12.59
C TRP A 121 12.59 6.91 -11.83
N ASP A 122 13.39 6.03 -12.45
CA ASP A 122 13.92 4.82 -11.83
C ASP A 122 14.85 5.15 -10.66
N ASP A 123 15.74 6.11 -10.85
CA ASP A 123 16.70 6.49 -9.81
C ASP A 123 16.00 7.15 -8.63
N ILE A 124 15.00 7.99 -8.90
CA ILE A 124 14.19 8.61 -7.83
C ILE A 124 13.34 7.57 -7.11
N ALA A 125 12.69 6.65 -7.82
CA ALA A 125 11.91 5.59 -7.21
C ALA A 125 12.79 4.69 -6.31
N ARG A 126 14.00 4.37 -6.77
CA ARG A 126 14.98 3.60 -5.97
C ARG A 126 15.44 4.39 -4.74
N PHE A 127 15.72 5.68 -4.90
CA PHE A 127 16.10 6.56 -3.79
C PHE A 127 14.98 6.66 -2.74
N LEU A 128 13.73 6.86 -3.16
CA LEU A 128 12.57 6.88 -2.26
C LEU A 128 12.38 5.54 -1.55
N LYS A 129 12.59 4.42 -2.25
CA LYS A 129 12.51 3.08 -1.66
C LYS A 129 13.51 2.89 -0.51
N GLN A 130 14.73 3.43 -0.62
CA GLN A 130 15.71 3.37 0.46
C GLN A 130 15.28 4.16 1.70
N ARG A 131 14.48 5.22 1.54
CA ARG A 131 13.88 6.00 2.65
C ARG A 131 12.58 5.40 3.19
N GLY A 132 12.24 4.16 2.83
CA GLY A 132 11.02 3.47 3.24
C GLY A 132 9.76 3.87 2.45
N LEU A 133 9.88 4.69 1.41
CA LEU A 133 8.76 5.12 0.57
C LEU A 133 8.66 4.24 -0.68
N ASN A 134 7.68 3.33 -0.68
CA ASN A 134 7.51 2.36 -1.76
C ASN A 134 6.83 2.96 -3.01
N TRP A 135 7.62 3.61 -3.85
CA TRP A 135 7.22 4.13 -5.16
C TRP A 135 7.72 3.26 -6.31
N THR A 136 6.89 3.11 -7.35
CA THR A 136 7.36 2.66 -8.67
C THR A 136 7.58 3.87 -9.58
N PRO A 137 8.47 3.77 -10.59
CA PRO A 137 8.75 4.87 -11.51
C PRO A 137 7.49 5.41 -12.20
N GLU A 138 6.61 4.52 -12.66
CA GLU A 138 5.37 4.87 -13.38
C GLU A 138 4.35 5.51 -12.45
N ARG A 139 4.23 5.02 -11.21
CA ARG A 139 3.33 5.58 -10.21
C ARG A 139 3.78 6.98 -9.83
N LEU A 140 5.08 7.18 -9.64
CA LEU A 140 5.67 8.47 -9.31
C LEU A 140 5.49 9.47 -10.45
N ARG A 141 5.81 9.06 -11.69
CA ARG A 141 5.59 9.88 -12.89
C ARG A 141 4.11 10.25 -13.07
N ARG A 142 3.19 9.32 -12.85
CA ARG A 142 1.74 9.57 -12.94
C ARG A 142 1.27 10.56 -11.87
N ALA A 143 1.76 10.40 -10.63
CA ALA A 143 1.47 11.32 -9.54
C ALA A 143 1.94 12.75 -9.86
N VAL A 144 3.19 12.91 -10.30
CA VAL A 144 3.73 14.22 -10.67
C VAL A 144 2.98 14.80 -11.87
N LYS A 145 2.65 13.98 -12.89
CA LYS A 145 1.84 14.43 -14.03
C LYS A 145 0.47 14.97 -13.59
N TRP A 146 -0.17 14.30 -12.64
CA TRP A 146 -1.42 14.78 -12.06
C TRP A 146 -1.22 16.10 -11.30
N MET A 147 -0.19 16.21 -10.46
CA MET A 147 0.09 17.46 -9.73
C MET A 147 0.40 18.64 -10.65
N VAL A 148 1.07 18.41 -11.78
CA VAL A 148 1.30 19.45 -12.80
C VAL A 148 -0.01 19.85 -13.47
N ALA A 149 -0.87 18.89 -13.82
CA ALA A 149 -2.16 19.18 -14.44
C ALA A 149 -3.09 19.99 -13.52
N GLU A 150 -2.98 19.81 -12.21
CA GLU A 150 -3.74 20.56 -11.19
C GLU A 150 -3.01 21.83 -10.71
N GLY A 151 -1.88 22.21 -11.31
CA GLY A 151 -1.13 23.43 -10.99
C GLY A 151 -0.34 23.40 -9.66
N MET A 152 -0.16 22.23 -9.04
CA MET A 152 0.52 22.05 -7.75
C MET A 152 2.03 21.79 -7.89
N ALA A 153 2.51 21.50 -9.10
CA ALA A 153 3.91 21.20 -9.38
C ALA A 153 4.34 21.80 -10.72
N ASP A 154 5.62 22.12 -10.84
CA ASP A 154 6.20 22.68 -12.06
C ASP A 154 6.24 21.64 -13.19
N ALA A 155 5.79 22.03 -14.39
CA ALA A 155 5.85 21.22 -15.60
C ALA A 155 7.29 20.84 -16.00
N ALA A 156 8.30 21.61 -15.57
CA ALA A 156 9.72 21.30 -15.78
C ALA A 156 10.11 19.91 -15.24
N LEU A 157 9.43 19.42 -14.18
CA LEU A 157 9.68 18.11 -13.59
C LEU A 157 9.39 16.96 -14.55
N LEU A 158 8.60 17.16 -15.61
CA LEU A 158 8.24 16.13 -16.58
C LEU A 158 9.18 16.07 -17.79
N ARG A 159 10.15 16.99 -17.91
CA ARG A 159 11.11 17.04 -19.04
C ARG A 159 11.96 15.77 -19.12
N LYS A 160 12.32 15.33 -20.32
CA LYS A 160 13.19 14.15 -20.49
C LYS A 160 14.53 14.39 -19.78
N SER A 161 15.01 13.43 -19.01
CA SER A 161 16.33 13.53 -18.37
C SER A 161 17.44 13.48 -19.41
N PRO A 162 18.53 14.23 -19.20
CA PRO A 162 19.74 14.07 -19.99
C PRO A 162 20.32 12.64 -19.78
N PRO A 163 20.96 12.05 -20.79
CA PRO A 163 21.69 10.80 -20.61
C PRO A 163 22.83 11.03 -19.60
N ARG A 164 22.95 10.17 -18.59
CA ARG A 164 24.00 10.28 -17.56
C ARG A 164 24.96 9.09 -17.59
N PRO A 165 26.26 9.33 -17.33
CA PRO A 165 27.22 8.26 -17.10
C PRO A 165 26.77 7.37 -15.92
N ALA A 166 27.09 6.08 -15.97
CA ALA A 166 26.73 5.13 -14.90
C ALA A 166 27.25 5.55 -13.51
N GLU A 167 28.38 6.24 -13.46
CA GLU A 167 29.01 6.75 -12.24
C GLU A 167 28.13 7.79 -11.51
N ASP A 168 27.41 8.64 -12.25
CA ASP A 168 26.50 9.64 -11.70
C ASP A 168 25.27 8.99 -11.04
N ARG A 169 24.74 7.92 -11.64
CA ARG A 169 23.63 7.15 -11.07
C ARG A 169 24.05 6.47 -9.76
N LEU A 170 25.24 5.88 -9.73
CA LEU A 170 25.77 5.20 -8.55
C LEU A 170 26.01 6.18 -7.41
N MET A 171 26.52 7.38 -7.71
CA MET A 171 26.69 8.45 -6.73
C MET A 171 25.36 8.81 -6.04
N THR A 172 24.28 8.99 -6.80
CA THR A 172 22.95 9.29 -6.26
C THR A 172 22.39 8.15 -5.42
N LEU A 173 22.58 6.90 -5.85
CA LEU A 173 22.12 5.73 -5.10
C LEU A 173 22.83 5.61 -3.74
N VAL A 174 24.15 5.78 -3.75
CA VAL A 174 24.99 5.72 -2.54
C VAL A 174 24.60 6.85 -1.58
N ALA A 175 24.36 8.06 -2.09
CA ALA A 175 23.85 9.18 -1.29
C ALA A 175 22.50 8.86 -0.63
N GLY A 176 21.58 8.22 -1.36
CA GLY A 176 20.28 7.84 -0.81
C GLY A 176 20.33 6.76 0.26
N ILE A 177 21.23 5.78 0.12
CA ILE A 177 21.46 4.75 1.15
C ILE A 177 22.00 5.39 2.42
N HIS A 178 22.96 6.32 2.29
CA HIS A 178 23.57 7.02 3.42
C HIS A 178 22.60 7.99 4.11
N GLU A 179 21.83 8.79 3.37
CA GLU A 179 20.80 9.67 3.97
C GLU A 179 19.71 8.87 4.71
N ALA A 180 19.36 7.67 4.22
CA ALA A 180 18.37 6.84 4.88
C ALA A 180 18.89 6.19 6.17
N ASN A 181 20.19 5.90 6.24
CA ASN A 181 20.84 5.27 7.38
C ASN A 181 22.24 5.88 7.62
N PRO A 182 22.33 7.03 8.32
CA PRO A 182 23.59 7.74 8.51
C PRO A 182 24.66 6.93 9.25
N GLU A 183 24.23 6.00 10.11
CA GLU A 183 25.09 5.16 10.95
C GLU A 183 25.78 4.00 10.20
N LEU A 184 25.38 3.72 8.96
CA LEU A 184 25.98 2.62 8.21
C LEU A 184 27.45 2.90 7.88
N THR A 185 28.31 1.94 8.19
CA THR A 185 29.70 1.99 7.79
C THR A 185 29.83 1.90 6.26
N LEU A 186 30.92 2.44 5.71
CA LEU A 186 31.22 2.36 4.27
C LEU A 186 31.23 0.92 3.75
N ARG A 187 31.60 -0.05 4.60
CA ARG A 187 31.59 -1.48 4.28
C ARG A 187 30.18 -2.04 4.21
N GLU A 188 29.28 -1.62 5.08
CA GLU A 188 27.88 -2.06 5.06
C GLU A 188 27.12 -1.48 3.86
N ILE A 189 27.38 -0.22 3.50
CA ILE A 189 26.85 0.39 2.27
C ILE A 189 27.34 -0.40 1.05
N ALA A 190 28.63 -0.77 0.99
CA ALA A 190 29.18 -1.62 -0.07
C ALA A 190 28.44 -2.98 -0.16
N ASN A 191 28.26 -3.67 0.97
CA ASN A 191 27.53 -4.94 1.03
C ASN A 191 26.06 -4.80 0.62
N GLN A 192 25.44 -3.64 0.86
CA GLN A 192 24.08 -3.35 0.45
C GLN A 192 23.99 -3.16 -1.08
N LEU A 193 24.94 -2.48 -1.70
CA LEU A 193 25.01 -2.33 -3.17
C LEU A 193 25.19 -3.67 -3.88
N GLU A 194 26.01 -4.57 -3.30
CA GLU A 194 26.19 -5.93 -3.81
C GLU A 194 24.87 -6.73 -3.74
N ARG A 195 24.14 -6.65 -2.62
CA ARG A 195 22.81 -7.28 -2.47
C ARG A 195 21.78 -6.73 -3.46
N LEU A 196 21.89 -5.45 -3.82
CA LEU A 196 21.08 -4.81 -4.84
C LEU A 196 21.51 -5.14 -6.28
N HIS A 197 22.55 -5.97 -6.46
CA HIS A 197 23.13 -6.36 -7.75
C HIS A 197 23.65 -5.16 -8.57
N GLU A 198 24.05 -4.07 -7.93
CA GLU A 198 24.61 -2.90 -8.60
C GLU A 198 26.10 -3.11 -8.90
N ARG A 199 26.51 -2.80 -10.13
CA ARG A 199 27.92 -2.91 -10.57
C ARG A 199 28.70 -1.68 -10.12
N THR A 200 30.00 -1.85 -9.85
CA THR A 200 30.89 -0.71 -9.56
C THR A 200 31.03 0.22 -10.77
N PRO A 201 31.53 1.46 -10.62
CA PRO A 201 31.77 2.35 -11.75
C PRO A 201 32.67 1.76 -12.84
N ARG A 202 33.51 0.77 -12.49
CA ARG A 202 34.39 0.03 -13.40
C ARG A 202 33.80 -1.31 -13.89
N GLY A 203 32.53 -1.59 -13.60
CA GLY A 203 31.82 -2.81 -14.05
C GLY A 203 31.99 -4.06 -13.17
N GLY A 204 32.70 -3.96 -12.05
CA GLY A 204 32.94 -5.08 -11.13
C GLY A 204 31.72 -5.43 -10.26
N ALA A 205 31.68 -6.67 -9.76
CA ALA A 205 30.62 -7.14 -8.84
C ALA A 205 30.90 -6.81 -7.36
N LYS A 206 32.18 -6.66 -6.98
CA LYS A 206 32.61 -6.43 -5.60
C LYS A 206 32.87 -4.96 -5.33
N TRP A 207 32.33 -4.44 -4.24
CA TRP A 207 32.45 -3.04 -3.82
C TRP A 207 33.52 -2.87 -2.74
N SER A 208 34.43 -1.92 -2.96
CA SER A 208 35.38 -1.49 -1.92
C SER A 208 34.82 -0.33 -1.10
N PRO A 209 35.11 -0.26 0.22
CA PRO A 209 34.74 0.90 1.04
C PRO A 209 35.27 2.23 0.49
N SER A 210 36.46 2.21 -0.14
CA SER A 210 37.06 3.38 -0.80
C SER A 210 36.25 3.88 -1.99
N SER A 211 35.66 2.98 -2.79
CA SER A 211 34.80 3.37 -3.91
C SER A 211 33.50 4.01 -3.43
N VAL A 212 32.91 3.51 -2.35
CA VAL A 212 31.73 4.11 -1.71
C VAL A 212 32.06 5.49 -1.16
N LYS A 213 33.19 5.63 -0.45
CA LYS A 213 33.68 6.91 0.08
C LYS A 213 33.83 7.95 -1.03
N ASN A 214 34.50 7.60 -2.14
CA ASN A 214 34.70 8.50 -3.26
C ASN A 214 33.38 9.02 -3.86
N LEU A 215 32.36 8.17 -3.93
CA LEU A 215 31.03 8.55 -4.40
C LEU A 215 30.31 9.45 -3.39
N LEU A 216 30.39 9.17 -2.09
CA LEU A 216 29.83 10.04 -1.04
C LEU A 216 30.51 11.41 -1.02
N ASP A 217 31.85 11.46 -1.10
CA ASP A 217 32.62 12.70 -1.12
C ASP A 217 32.30 13.54 -2.38
N ARG A 218 31.99 12.89 -3.51
CA ARG A 218 31.52 13.59 -4.72
C ARG A 218 30.06 14.04 -4.57
N ALA A 219 29.20 13.24 -3.95
CA ALA A 219 27.82 13.60 -3.67
C ALA A 219 27.72 14.82 -2.73
N ARG A 220 28.57 14.90 -1.69
CA ARG A 220 28.69 16.09 -0.82
C ARG A 220 29.12 17.33 -1.59
N ARG A 221 30.14 17.22 -2.45
CA ARG A 221 30.59 18.34 -3.30
C ARG A 221 29.50 18.87 -4.23
N LEU A 222 28.54 18.04 -4.60
CA LEU A 222 27.40 18.40 -5.45
C LEU A 222 26.13 18.75 -4.64
N GLY A 223 26.22 18.84 -3.31
CA GLY A 223 25.10 19.21 -2.44
C GLY A 223 23.96 18.17 -2.37
N LEU A 224 24.22 16.92 -2.75
CA LEU A 224 23.22 15.85 -2.73
C LEU A 224 22.98 15.26 -1.33
N ILE A 225 23.89 15.53 -0.40
CA ILE A 225 23.86 15.13 1.01
C ILE A 225 24.19 16.41 1.79
N GLU A 226 23.37 16.78 2.77
CA GLU A 226 23.71 17.92 3.64
C GLU A 226 24.97 17.58 4.45
N GLY A 227 25.97 18.45 4.36
CA GLY A 227 27.12 18.40 5.24
C GLY A 227 26.71 18.92 6.61
N PHE A 228 27.07 18.19 7.65
CA PHE A 228 27.24 18.81 8.97
C PHE A 228 28.41 19.80 8.92
#